data_AF-E4Y233-F1
#
_entry.id   AF-E4Y233-F1
#
_cell.length_a   1.000
_cell.length_b   1.000
_cell.length_c   1.000
_cell.angle_alpha   90.00
_cell.angle_beta   90.00
_cell.angle_gamma   90.00
#
_symmetry.space_group_name_H-M   'P 1'
#
loop_
_entity.id
_entity.type
_entity.pdbx_description
1 polymer ?
#
loop_
_entity_poly.entity_id
_entity_poly.type
_entity_poly.pdbx_seq_one_letter_code
_entity_poly.pdbx_strand_id
1 'polypeptide(L)'
;EGNIRLWKTVAWAKTGVLNFRQKQSLQYSEALKKKFAHHNDVRRIARHRHLPKTIYKERMKMQTMISSRKRKERNLQAHSKPGAVEIKSIAERVVEETME
;
A
#
# COMPACT_ATOMS: atom_id res chain seq x y z
N GLU A 1 21.92 -14.39 20.93
CA GLU A 1 20.80 -13.74 20.23
C GLU A 1 20.66 -12.32 20.75
N GLY A 2 20.46 -11.31 19.88
CA GLY A 2 20.42 -9.91 20.30
C GLY A 2 20.75 -8.88 19.21
N ASN A 3 20.14 -8.99 18.03
CA ASN A 3 20.38 -8.05 16.94
C ASN A 3 19.38 -6.90 16.98
N ILE A 4 19.81 -5.74 17.49
CA ILE A 4 19.05 -4.49 17.34
C ILE A 4 19.43 -3.87 16.00
N ARG A 5 18.48 -3.82 15.06
CA ARG A 5 18.67 -3.18 13.76
C ARG A 5 18.02 -1.81 13.73
N LEU A 6 18.80 -0.81 13.33
CA LEU A 6 18.33 0.56 13.09
C LEU A 6 18.21 0.77 11.57
N TRP A 7 17.03 1.16 11.13
CA TRP A 7 16.76 1.43 9.71
C TRP A 7 16.32 2.89 9.54
N LYS A 8 16.65 3.48 8.37
CA LYS A 8 16.17 4.80 8.00
C LYS A 8 14.75 4.71 7.43
N THR A 9 13.90 5.68 7.75
CA THR A 9 12.56 5.82 7.15
C THR A 9 12.63 6.03 5.64
N VAL A 10 13.56 6.89 5.19
CA VAL A 10 13.86 7.11 3.77
C VAL A 10 15.24 6.54 3.45
N ALA A 11 15.27 5.47 2.66
CA ALA A 11 16.49 4.73 2.34
C ALA A 11 17.54 5.55 1.56
N TRP A 12 17.10 6.41 0.64
CA TRP A 12 18.00 7.19 -0.22
C TRP A 12 18.41 8.54 0.39
N ALA A 13 17.72 9.00 1.44
CA ALA A 13 18.01 10.31 2.03
C ALA A 13 19.44 10.32 2.57
N LYS A 14 20.20 11.38 2.33
CA LYS A 14 21.55 11.54 2.89
C LYS A 14 21.46 11.93 4.37
N THR A 15 22.28 11.32 5.21
CA THR A 15 22.40 11.71 6.64
C THR A 15 23.38 12.88 6.77
N GLY A 16 23.09 13.84 7.65
CA GLY A 16 23.95 15.01 7.92
C GLY A 16 23.43 16.30 7.27
N VAL A 17 24.22 17.38 7.41
CA VAL A 17 23.86 18.71 6.90
C VAL A 17 24.01 18.74 5.38
N LEU A 18 22.98 19.26 4.70
CA LEU A 18 22.95 19.43 3.26
C LEU A 18 23.26 20.87 2.89
N ASN A 19 24.07 21.07 1.85
CA ASN A 19 24.23 22.39 1.24
C ASN A 19 22.86 22.86 0.67
N PHE A 20 22.60 24.16 0.69
CA PHE A 20 21.38 24.78 0.18
C PHE A 20 21.05 24.32 -1.25
N ARG A 21 22.03 24.36 -2.17
CA ARG A 21 21.85 23.91 -3.56
C ARG A 21 21.42 22.44 -3.64
N GLN A 22 22.03 21.59 -2.82
CA GLN A 22 21.69 20.17 -2.76
C GLN A 22 20.25 19.98 -2.25
N LYS A 23 19.87 20.70 -1.19
CA LYS A 23 18.51 20.66 -0.64
C LYS A 23 17.47 21.08 -1.68
N GLN A 24 17.70 22.17 -2.40
CA GLN A 24 16.80 22.64 -3.46
C GLN A 24 16.67 21.63 -4.60
N SER A 25 17.78 21.02 -5.05
CA SER A 25 17.75 19.99 -6.10
C SER A 25 16.92 18.75 -5.68
N LEU A 26 17.06 18.32 -4.43
CA LEU A 26 16.26 17.22 -3.87
C LEU A 26 14.77 17.57 -3.81
N GLN A 27 14.44 18.78 -3.32
CA GLN A 27 13.06 19.26 -3.25
C GLN A 27 12.42 19.36 -4.64
N TYR A 28 13.15 19.87 -5.63
CA TYR A 28 12.69 19.95 -7.01
C TYR A 28 12.43 18.55 -7.60
N SER A 29 13.36 17.62 -7.38
CA SER A 29 13.22 16.22 -7.83
C SER A 29 12.03 15.52 -7.18
N GLU A 30 11.78 15.77 -5.89
CA GLU A 30 10.60 15.26 -5.19
C GLU A 30 9.30 15.86 -5.72
N ALA A 31 9.25 17.17 -5.96
CA ALA A 31 8.10 17.83 -6.56
C ALA A 31 7.79 17.26 -7.95
N LEU A 32 8.81 16.97 -8.75
CA LEU A 32 8.67 16.36 -10.05
C LEU A 32 8.08 14.93 -9.95
N LYS A 33 8.62 14.10 -9.05
CA LYS A 33 8.09 12.75 -8.78
C LYS A 33 6.63 12.79 -8.33
N LYS A 34 6.25 13.77 -7.50
CA LYS A 34 4.86 13.97 -7.05
C LYS A 34 3.95 14.39 -8.20
N LYS A 35 4.37 15.38 -9.01
CA LYS A 35 3.63 15.85 -10.18
C LYS A 35 3.35 14.72 -11.18
N PHE A 36 4.32 13.84 -11.41
CA PHE A 36 4.22 12.73 -12.36
C PHE A 36 3.92 11.37 -11.71
N ALA A 37 3.41 11.35 -10.47
CA ALA A 37 3.17 10.11 -9.72
C ALA A 37 2.18 9.15 -10.41
N HIS A 38 1.26 9.70 -11.22
CA HIS A 38 0.24 8.92 -11.94
C HIS A 38 0.74 8.38 -13.29
N HIS A 39 1.91 8.82 -13.78
CA HIS A 39 2.49 8.31 -15.01
C HIS A 39 2.91 6.84 -14.85
N ASN A 40 2.56 5.98 -15.81
CA ASN A 40 2.73 4.53 -15.67
C ASN A 40 4.19 4.12 -15.40
N ASP A 41 5.14 4.69 -16.13
CA ASP A 41 6.56 4.35 -15.98
C ASP A 41 7.14 4.81 -14.64
N VAL A 42 6.86 6.06 -14.25
CA VAL A 42 7.29 6.62 -12.95
C VAL A 42 6.70 5.79 -11.82
N ARG A 43 5.40 5.47 -11.92
CA ARG A 43 4.66 4.69 -10.92
C ARG A 43 5.13 3.24 -10.84
N ARG A 44 5.56 2.64 -11.95
CA ARG A 44 6.14 1.28 -11.98
C ARG A 44 7.48 1.25 -11.27
N ILE A 45 8.37 2.19 -11.61
CA ILE A 45 9.71 2.29 -11.01
C ILE A 45 9.60 2.60 -9.51
N ALA A 46 8.77 3.57 -9.13
CA ALA A 46 8.62 3.98 -7.72
C ALA A 46 8.10 2.86 -6.80
N ARG A 47 7.24 1.98 -7.32
CA ARG A 47 6.66 0.85 -6.56
C ARG A 47 7.53 -0.41 -6.56
N HIS A 48 8.48 -0.53 -7.47
CA HIS A 48 9.27 -1.74 -7.60
C HIS A 48 10.11 -1.97 -6.33
N ARG A 49 9.99 -3.16 -5.74
CA ARG A 49 10.74 -3.60 -4.56
C ARG A 49 11.09 -5.07 -4.73
N HIS A 50 12.34 -5.42 -4.43
CA HIS A 50 12.75 -6.83 -4.38
C HIS A 50 12.30 -7.43 -3.05
N LEU A 51 11.43 -8.43 -3.11
CA LEU A 51 10.91 -9.13 -1.94
C LEU A 51 11.40 -10.58 -1.96
N PRO A 52 11.70 -11.18 -0.80
CA PRO A 52 11.94 -12.61 -0.70
C PRO A 52 10.77 -13.42 -1.29
N LYS A 53 11.10 -14.56 -1.92
CA LYS A 53 10.13 -15.39 -2.65
C LYS A 53 8.93 -15.82 -1.79
N THR A 54 9.17 -16.16 -0.52
CA THR A 54 8.13 -16.58 0.43
C THR A 54 7.12 -15.46 0.67
N ILE A 55 7.61 -14.26 1.02
CA ILE A 55 6.80 -13.07 1.26
C ILE A 55 6.03 -12.66 -0.02
N TYR A 56 6.69 -12.72 -1.17
CA TYR A 56 6.05 -12.40 -2.45
C TYR A 56 4.85 -13.32 -2.73
N LYS A 57 5.02 -14.63 -2.56
CA LYS A 57 3.95 -15.63 -2.77
C LYS A 57 2.78 -15.42 -1.83
N GLU A 58 3.04 -15.21 -0.54
CA GLU A 58 1.98 -15.04 0.45
C GLU A 58 1.19 -13.76 0.19
N ARG A 59 1.87 -12.66 -0.17
CA ARG A 59 1.20 -11.43 -0.60
C ARG A 59 0.27 -11.64 -1.79
N MET A 60 0.70 -12.39 -2.80
CA MET A 60 -0.15 -12.69 -3.96
C MET A 60 -1.38 -13.50 -3.56
N LYS A 61 -1.20 -14.53 -2.71
CA LYS A 61 -2.30 -15.35 -2.18
C LYS A 61 -3.31 -14.50 -1.42
N MET A 62 -2.85 -13.64 -0.50
CA MET A 62 -3.71 -12.71 0.24
C MET A 62 -4.50 -11.80 -0.68
N GLN A 63 -3.84 -11.23 -1.70
CA GLN A 63 -4.51 -10.36 -2.67
C GLN A 63 -5.62 -11.10 -3.44
N THR A 64 -5.36 -12.34 -3.86
CA THR A 64 -6.35 -13.19 -4.52
C THR A 64 -7.53 -13.48 -3.60
N MET A 65 -7.30 -13.84 -2.34
CA MET A 65 -8.37 -14.09 -1.37
C MET A 65 -9.25 -12.85 -1.14
N ILE A 66 -8.65 -11.69 -0.90
CA ILE A 66 -9.36 -10.43 -0.71
C ILE A 66 -10.19 -10.07 -1.95
N SER A 67 -9.61 -10.21 -3.14
CA SER A 67 -10.32 -9.91 -4.40
C SER A 67 -11.51 -10.85 -4.62
N SER A 68 -11.38 -12.12 -4.25
CA SER A 68 -12.45 -13.11 -4.34
C SER A 68 -13.59 -12.80 -3.36
N ARG A 69 -13.29 -12.46 -2.10
CA ARG A 69 -14.28 -12.03 -1.10
C ARG A 69 -15.04 -10.79 -1.59
N LYS A 70 -14.33 -9.75 -2.05
CA LYS A 70 -14.94 -8.54 -2.61
C LYS A 70 -15.82 -8.81 -3.83
N ARG A 71 -15.41 -9.72 -4.71
CA ARG A 71 -16.22 -10.13 -5.87
C ARG A 71 -17.50 -10.85 -5.44
N LYS A 72 -17.42 -11.78 -4.47
CA LYS A 72 -18.59 -12.47 -3.92
C LYS A 72 -19.58 -11.47 -3.30
N GLU A 73 -19.09 -10.54 -2.49
CA GLU A 73 -19.91 -9.48 -1.88
C GLU A 73 -20.57 -8.60 -2.95
N ARG A 74 -19.82 -8.17 -3.98
CA ARG A 74 -20.37 -7.38 -5.08
C ARG A 74 -21.43 -8.14 -5.88
N ASN A 75 -21.21 -9.42 -6.13
CA ASN A 75 -22.17 -10.27 -6.83
C ASN A 75 -23.44 -10.46 -6.00
N LEU A 76 -23.30 -10.67 -4.69
CA LEU A 76 -24.42 -10.76 -3.76
C LEU A 76 -25.26 -9.46 -3.81
N GLN A 77 -24.61 -8.29 -3.70
CA GLN A 77 -25.27 -6.99 -3.79
C GLN A 77 -25.98 -6.78 -5.13
N ALA A 78 -25.35 -7.14 -6.24
CA ALA A 78 -25.90 -6.94 -7.57
C ALA A 78 -27.11 -7.84 -7.88
N HIS A 79 -27.19 -9.02 -7.25
CA HIS A 79 -28.23 -10.02 -7.54
C HIS A 79 -29.23 -10.24 -6.39
N SER A 80 -29.09 -9.52 -5.28
CA SER A 80 -30.06 -9.54 -4.17
C SER A 80 -31.25 -8.62 -4.42
N LYS A 81 -32.38 -8.91 -3.76
CA LYS A 81 -33.53 -7.99 -3.73
C LYS A 81 -33.13 -6.66 -3.06
N PRO A 82 -33.67 -5.51 -3.52
CA PRO A 82 -33.41 -4.22 -2.88
C PRO A 82 -33.69 -4.29 -1.36
N GLY A 83 -32.70 -3.94 -0.54
CA GLY A 83 -32.82 -3.94 0.93
C GLY A 83 -32.57 -5.28 1.63
N ALA A 84 -32.32 -6.38 0.90
CA ALA A 84 -32.09 -7.70 1.51
C ALA A 84 -30.65 -7.92 2.00
N VAL A 85 -29.68 -7.13 1.52
CA VAL A 85 -28.27 -7.25 1.90
C VAL A 85 -27.86 -5.98 2.65
N GLU A 86 -27.48 -6.15 3.92
CA GLU A 86 -26.95 -5.07 4.75
C GLU A 86 -25.60 -4.59 4.21
N ILE A 87 -25.53 -3.32 3.80
CA ILE A 87 -24.29 -2.67 3.41
C ILE A 87 -23.62 -2.16 4.70
N LYS A 88 -22.99 -3.09 5.45
CA LYS A 88 -22.17 -2.69 6.60
C LYS A 88 -20.92 -1.98 6.13
N SER A 89 -20.58 -0.89 6.81
CA SER A 89 -19.32 -0.20 6.58
C SER A 89 -18.13 -1.09 6.98
N ILE A 90 -16.95 -0.80 6.41
CA ILE A 90 -15.74 -1.58 6.73
C ILE A 90 -15.42 -1.49 8.23
N ALA A 91 -15.68 -0.34 8.86
CA ALA A 91 -15.41 -0.13 10.29
C ALA A 91 -16.28 -1.04 11.17
N GLU A 92 -17.58 -1.13 10.90
CA GLU A 92 -18.50 -2.00 11.65
C GLU A 92 -18.11 -3.48 11.51
N ARG A 93 -17.69 -3.90 10.32
CA ARG A 93 -17.28 -5.28 10.06
C ARG A 93 -16.00 -5.68 10.82
N VAL A 94 -15.05 -4.75 10.96
CA VAL A 94 -13.80 -5.01 11.69
C VAL A 94 -14.06 -5.12 13.19
N VAL A 95 -14.97 -4.29 13.75
CA VAL A 95 -15.33 -4.35 15.17
C VAL A 95 -15.97 -5.70 15.51
N GLU A 96 -16.88 -6.21 14.67
CA GLU A 96 -17.48 -7.54 14.83
C GLU A 96 -16.43 -8.66 14.81
N GLU A 97 -15.50 -8.66 13.84
CA GLU A 97 -14.41 -9.66 13.75
C GLU A 97 -13.43 -9.59 14.96
N THR A 98 -13.36 -8.48 15.70
CA THR A 98 -12.48 -8.33 16.88
C THR A 98 -13.14 -8.60 18.23
N MET A 99 -14.48 -8.61 18.28
CA MET A 99 -15.27 -8.84 19.49
C MET A 99 -15.63 -10.33 19.68
N GLU A 100 -15.39 -11.14 18.65
CA GLU A 100 -15.49 -12.60 18.60
C GLU A 100 -14.13 -13.27 18.83
#